data_AF-A0A9E1UQ75-F1
#
_entry.id   AF-A0A9E1UQ75-F1
#
_cell.length_a   1.000
_cell.length_b   1.000
_cell.length_c   1.000
_cell.angle_alpha   90.00
_cell.angle_beta   90.00
_cell.angle_gamma   90.00
#
_symmetry.space_group_name_H-M   'P 1'
#
loop_
_entity.id
_entity.type
_entity.pdbx_description
1 polymer ?
#
loop_
_entity_poly.entity_id
_entity_poly.type
_entity_poly.pdbx_seq_one_letter_code
_entity_poly.pdbx_strand_id
1 'polypeptide(L)'
;GDRTPFYSMSYWTMFTHRLVRDGRNGRGNSAPRSVGASASPLMKVLAGHQGRVKVSKREKRIVRLWIESGAAYPGTYGALGSGMVAVKYPQETMKRRCASCHTAREKSYRNVKKNAFYYQFGTRKPPQPLLDDPNDIILLRHLAYFQLGESRLYQSLCNMDHPEESLLLLAPLAKSAGGLQLCGGQPVFQSKSDPDYQRILRTIQAAAQELRDKKRFDMPGFRPNRFYIREMQNYGLLPADLTPATPVDPYATDQAYWETFRYLPKQ
;
A
#
# COMPACT_ATOMS: atom_id res chain seq x y z
N GLY A 1 -0.70 -4.92 10.52
CA GLY A 1 -1.66 -3.84 10.32
C GLY A 1 -2.42 -4.12 9.06
N ASP A 2 -3.66 -3.64 9.01
CA ASP A 2 -4.63 -4.06 8.01
C ASP A 2 -4.21 -3.79 6.57
N ARG A 3 -4.80 -4.55 5.65
CA ARG A 3 -4.53 -4.48 4.21
C ARG A 3 -5.26 -3.30 3.59
N THR A 4 -4.56 -2.57 2.73
CA THR A 4 -5.17 -1.70 1.71
C THR A 4 -5.02 -2.38 0.33
N PRO A 5 -5.66 -1.86 -0.73
CA PRO A 5 -5.57 -2.36 -2.10
C PRO A 5 -4.17 -2.73 -2.62
N PHE A 6 -3.13 -2.00 -2.20
CA PHE A 6 -1.76 -2.18 -2.71
C PHE A 6 -0.75 -2.54 -1.62
N TYR A 7 -0.75 -1.80 -0.53
CA TYR A 7 0.15 -2.01 0.62
C TYR A 7 -0.62 -2.16 1.93
N SER A 8 0.03 -2.46 3.04
CA SER A 8 -0.64 -2.39 4.34
C SER A 8 -0.79 -0.95 4.81
N MET A 9 -1.76 -0.70 5.69
CA MET A 9 -1.97 0.59 6.36
C MET A 9 -0.72 1.05 7.11
N SER A 10 0.00 0.10 7.74
CA SER A 10 1.25 0.36 8.44
C SER A 10 2.37 0.79 7.50
N TYR A 11 2.49 0.14 6.32
CA TYR A 11 3.46 0.55 5.31
C TYR A 11 3.17 1.96 4.79
N TRP A 12 1.92 2.24 4.39
CA TRP A 12 1.54 3.60 3.98
C TRP A 12 1.84 4.64 5.06
N THR A 13 1.50 4.35 6.32
CA THR A 13 1.77 5.25 7.45
C THR A 13 3.25 5.57 7.57
N MET A 14 4.14 4.57 7.56
CA MET A 14 5.58 4.81 7.67
C MET A 14 6.11 5.75 6.57
N PHE A 15 5.64 5.57 5.34
CA PHE A 15 6.13 6.28 4.18
C PHE A 15 5.50 7.68 4.01
N THR A 16 4.22 7.82 4.28
CA THR A 16 3.53 9.13 4.31
C THR A 16 4.01 10.02 5.45
N HIS A 17 4.52 9.45 6.55
CA HIS A 17 5.10 10.20 7.67
C HIS A 17 6.64 10.27 7.65
N ARG A 18 7.29 9.86 6.57
CA ARG A 18 8.76 9.93 6.40
C ARG A 18 9.54 9.24 7.53
N LEU A 19 9.01 8.14 8.07
CA LEU A 19 9.67 7.38 9.14
C LEU A 19 10.85 6.55 8.64
N VAL A 20 10.88 6.25 7.34
CA VAL A 20 11.96 5.54 6.64
C VAL A 20 12.66 6.50 5.69
N ARG A 21 13.99 6.45 5.60
CA ARG A 21 14.80 7.22 4.64
C ARG A 21 15.52 6.25 3.69
N ASP A 22 14.91 5.90 2.57
CA ASP A 22 15.38 4.86 1.64
C ASP A 22 15.76 5.38 0.25
N GLY A 23 16.02 6.69 0.14
CA GLY A 23 16.33 7.33 -1.15
C GLY A 23 15.12 7.92 -1.87
N ARG A 24 13.88 7.52 -1.56
CA ARG A 24 12.64 8.17 -2.09
C ARG A 24 12.32 9.53 -1.45
N ASN A 25 13.32 10.15 -0.84
CA ASN A 25 13.19 11.37 -0.03
C ASN A 25 13.70 12.61 -0.76
N GLY A 26 14.24 12.46 -1.97
CA GLY A 26 14.87 13.52 -2.74
C GLY A 26 15.40 13.02 -4.08
N ARG A 27 16.04 13.89 -4.85
CA ARG A 27 16.51 13.63 -6.21
C ARG A 27 18.01 13.26 -6.28
N GLY A 28 18.55 12.61 -5.25
CA GLY A 28 19.97 12.25 -5.16
C GLY A 28 20.85 13.34 -4.53
N ASN A 29 22.18 13.22 -4.68
CA ASN A 29 23.23 14.11 -4.12
C ASN A 29 23.03 14.48 -2.64
N SER A 30 22.57 13.51 -1.85
CA SER A 30 22.27 13.74 -0.44
C SER A 30 23.55 13.72 0.39
N ALA A 31 23.65 14.57 1.41
CA ALA A 31 24.81 14.61 2.28
C ALA A 31 25.09 13.22 2.91
N PRO A 32 26.36 12.91 3.24
CA PRO A 32 26.68 11.66 3.94
C PRO A 32 25.78 11.45 5.17
N ARG A 33 25.31 10.22 5.40
CA ARG A 33 24.43 9.83 6.52
C ARG A 33 23.05 10.51 6.56
N SER A 34 22.56 11.04 5.44
CA SER A 34 21.19 11.58 5.32
C SER A 34 20.17 10.59 4.73
N VAL A 35 20.60 9.36 4.42
CA VAL A 35 19.79 8.24 3.94
C VAL A 35 20.13 6.96 4.72
N GLY A 36 19.30 5.94 4.61
CA GLY A 36 19.45 4.66 5.30
C GLY A 36 18.87 4.68 6.71
N ALA A 37 19.17 3.64 7.47
CA ALA A 37 18.64 3.45 8.82
C ALA A 37 19.14 4.51 9.79
N SER A 38 20.38 5.01 9.60
CA SER A 38 20.95 6.07 10.43
C SER A 38 20.15 7.38 10.40
N ALA A 39 19.56 7.70 9.23
CA ALA A 39 18.74 8.89 9.02
C ALA A 39 17.24 8.66 9.26
N SER A 40 16.82 7.40 9.47
CA SER A 40 15.41 7.02 9.56
C SER A 40 14.84 7.25 10.97
N PRO A 41 13.81 8.12 11.14
CA PRO A 41 13.15 8.33 12.43
C PRO A 41 12.64 7.04 13.08
N LEU A 42 12.26 6.04 12.28
CA LEU A 42 11.82 4.73 12.77
C LEU A 42 12.83 4.09 13.73
N MET A 43 14.13 4.24 13.49
CA MET A 43 15.15 3.66 14.37
C MET A 43 15.19 4.32 15.75
N LYS A 44 14.88 5.63 15.82
CA LYS A 44 14.74 6.34 17.10
C LYS A 44 13.48 5.91 17.84
N VAL A 45 12.36 5.74 17.11
CA VAL A 45 11.12 5.20 17.68
C VAL A 45 11.39 3.82 18.29
N LEU A 46 12.05 2.91 17.59
CA LEU A 46 12.36 1.56 18.10
C LEU A 46 13.38 1.55 19.26
N ALA A 47 14.26 2.54 19.33
CA ALA A 47 15.21 2.68 20.43
C ALA A 47 14.54 3.20 21.71
N GLY A 48 13.67 4.20 21.57
CA GLY A 48 12.97 4.87 22.68
C GLY A 48 11.61 4.30 23.01
N HIS A 49 11.13 3.26 22.31
CA HIS A 49 9.84 2.64 22.62
C HIS A 49 9.92 1.90 23.96
N GLN A 50 9.42 2.55 25.01
CA GLN A 50 9.23 1.98 26.34
C GLN A 50 7.80 1.41 26.52
N GLY A 51 7.02 1.35 25.44
CA GLY A 51 5.64 0.88 25.43
C GLY A 51 5.53 -0.65 25.54
N ARG A 52 4.38 -1.17 25.10
CA ARG A 52 3.98 -2.58 25.28
C ARG A 52 4.84 -3.60 24.51
N VAL A 53 5.68 -3.16 23.58
CA VAL A 53 6.49 -4.06 22.72
C VAL A 53 7.97 -3.86 22.98
N LYS A 54 8.65 -4.89 23.49
CA LYS A 54 10.11 -4.91 23.59
C LYS A 54 10.69 -5.50 22.31
N VAL A 55 11.52 -4.72 21.61
CA VAL A 55 12.17 -5.15 20.37
C VAL A 55 13.60 -5.62 20.69
N SER A 56 13.88 -6.89 20.40
CA SER A 56 15.18 -7.51 20.62
C SER A 56 16.28 -6.87 19.76
N LYS A 57 17.55 -7.13 20.12
CA LYS A 57 18.70 -6.71 19.30
C LYS A 57 18.62 -7.27 17.87
N ARG A 58 18.12 -8.50 17.71
CA ARG A 58 17.95 -9.17 16.41
C ARG A 58 16.88 -8.47 15.57
N GLU A 59 15.70 -8.20 16.12
CA GLU A 59 14.62 -7.51 15.40
C GLU A 59 15.01 -6.08 15.01
N LYS A 60 15.71 -5.34 15.89
CA LYS A 60 16.27 -4.02 15.56
C LYS A 60 17.25 -4.11 14.38
N ARG A 61 18.05 -5.18 14.31
CA ARG A 61 18.96 -5.43 13.19
C ARG A 61 18.19 -5.77 11.91
N ILE A 62 17.13 -6.56 11.99
CA ILE A 62 16.27 -6.87 10.83
C ILE A 62 15.67 -5.58 10.27
N VAL A 63 15.07 -4.72 11.10
CA VAL A 63 14.50 -3.45 10.63
C VAL A 63 15.57 -2.56 10.02
N ARG A 64 16.75 -2.46 10.65
CA ARG A 64 17.88 -1.72 10.08
C ARG A 64 18.23 -2.23 8.68
N LEU A 65 18.48 -3.53 8.53
CA LEU A 65 18.88 -4.12 7.25
C LEU A 65 17.77 -4.02 6.20
N TRP A 66 16.51 -4.15 6.60
CA TRP A 66 15.36 -3.90 5.73
C TRP A 66 15.38 -2.48 5.15
N ILE A 67 15.67 -1.45 5.98
CA ILE A 67 15.84 -0.07 5.50
C ILE A 67 17.02 0.03 4.52
N GLU A 68 18.18 -0.55 4.86
CA GLU A 68 19.36 -0.50 4.00
C GLU A 68 19.15 -1.23 2.65
N SER A 69 18.26 -2.22 2.61
CA SER A 69 17.86 -2.92 1.38
C SER A 69 16.79 -2.19 0.54
N GLY A 70 16.45 -0.95 0.88
CA GLY A 70 15.46 -0.15 0.15
C GLY A 70 14.02 -0.29 0.67
N ALA A 71 13.83 -0.92 1.83
CA ALA A 71 12.55 -1.02 2.53
C ALA A 71 11.38 -1.55 1.66
N ALA A 72 11.66 -2.64 0.92
CA ALA A 72 10.68 -3.31 0.07
C ALA A 72 9.44 -3.74 0.86
N TYR A 73 8.25 -3.63 0.24
CA TYR A 73 7.01 -4.09 0.84
C TYR A 73 6.83 -5.60 0.76
N PRO A 74 6.80 -6.23 -0.44
CA PRO A 74 6.80 -7.68 -0.52
C PRO A 74 8.19 -8.23 -0.20
N GLY A 75 8.22 -9.34 0.52
CA GLY A 75 9.44 -10.11 0.80
C GLY A 75 9.70 -11.24 -0.20
N THR A 76 8.92 -11.30 -1.29
CA THR A 76 9.00 -12.34 -2.32
C THR A 76 8.70 -11.75 -3.70
N TYR A 77 9.39 -12.26 -4.73
CA TYR A 77 9.13 -11.96 -6.13
C TYR A 77 7.76 -12.46 -6.60
N GLY A 78 7.20 -13.49 -5.96
CA GLY A 78 5.86 -14.02 -6.27
C GLY A 78 4.73 -12.99 -6.11
N ALA A 79 4.98 -11.93 -5.35
CA ALA A 79 4.05 -10.81 -5.18
C ALA A 79 3.93 -9.90 -6.41
N LEU A 80 4.93 -9.90 -7.31
CA LEU A 80 4.97 -8.96 -8.43
C LEU A 80 3.80 -9.21 -9.39
N GLY A 81 2.94 -8.20 -9.56
CA GLY A 81 1.73 -8.33 -10.39
C GLY A 81 0.69 -9.29 -9.83
N SER A 82 0.72 -9.59 -8.53
CA SER A 82 -0.19 -10.52 -7.86
C SER A 82 -0.90 -9.84 -6.68
N GLY A 83 -2.17 -10.17 -6.44
CA GLY A 83 -2.88 -9.78 -5.21
C GLY A 83 -3.08 -8.27 -4.98
N MET A 84 -3.06 -7.46 -6.05
CA MET A 84 -3.40 -6.03 -6.00
C MET A 84 -4.83 -5.84 -6.51
N VAL A 85 -5.73 -5.44 -5.61
CA VAL A 85 -7.17 -5.29 -5.91
C VAL A 85 -7.60 -3.88 -5.57
N ALA A 86 -7.88 -3.07 -6.59
CA ALA A 86 -8.29 -1.68 -6.44
C ALA A 86 -9.77 -1.54 -6.08
N VAL A 87 -10.11 -0.62 -5.17
CA VAL A 87 -11.49 -0.22 -4.94
C VAL A 87 -11.99 0.55 -6.16
N LYS A 88 -13.13 0.12 -6.72
CA LYS A 88 -13.84 0.82 -7.80
C LYS A 88 -14.66 1.96 -7.23
N TYR A 89 -14.13 3.18 -7.30
CA TYR A 89 -14.79 4.32 -6.66
C TYR A 89 -16.12 4.68 -7.35
N PRO A 90 -17.19 4.95 -6.59
CA PRO A 90 -18.41 5.51 -7.16
C PRO A 90 -18.19 7.01 -7.44
N GLN A 91 -17.50 7.33 -8.55
CA GLN A 91 -16.98 8.67 -8.89
C GLN A 91 -18.03 9.79 -8.72
N GLU A 92 -19.25 9.60 -9.24
CA GLU A 92 -20.33 10.59 -9.14
C GLU A 92 -20.79 10.83 -7.70
N THR A 93 -20.91 9.76 -6.90
CA THR A 93 -21.22 9.88 -5.47
C THR A 93 -20.11 10.61 -4.73
N MET A 94 -18.85 10.24 -4.99
CA MET A 94 -17.68 10.89 -4.38
C MET A 94 -17.63 12.38 -4.75
N LYS A 95 -17.92 12.72 -6.00
CA LYS A 95 -17.93 14.11 -6.45
C LYS A 95 -19.04 14.90 -5.76
N ARG A 96 -20.29 14.41 -5.79
CA ARG A 96 -21.41 15.11 -5.16
C ARG A 96 -21.23 15.30 -3.65
N ARG A 97 -20.69 14.31 -2.94
CA ARG A 97 -20.61 14.33 -1.47
C ARG A 97 -19.33 14.96 -0.93
N CYS A 98 -18.21 14.88 -1.67
CA CYS A 98 -16.90 15.27 -1.14
C CYS A 98 -16.26 16.46 -1.87
N ALA A 99 -16.70 16.80 -3.09
CA ALA A 99 -16.01 17.84 -3.88
C ALA A 99 -16.12 19.24 -3.28
N SER A 100 -17.23 19.57 -2.59
CA SER A 100 -17.40 20.89 -1.99
C SER A 100 -16.24 21.28 -1.05
N CYS A 101 -15.68 20.30 -0.33
CA CYS A 101 -14.53 20.49 0.55
C CYS A 101 -13.20 20.08 -0.09
N HIS A 102 -13.20 19.06 -0.96
CA HIS A 102 -11.98 18.40 -1.42
C HIS A 102 -11.61 18.68 -2.88
N THR A 103 -12.29 19.60 -3.57
CA THR A 103 -11.83 20.05 -4.89
C THR A 103 -10.41 20.58 -4.79
N ALA A 104 -9.49 20.04 -5.59
CA ALA A 104 -8.12 20.52 -5.65
C ALA A 104 -8.09 21.97 -6.15
N ARG A 105 -7.47 22.86 -5.37
CA ARG A 105 -7.31 24.28 -5.72
C ARG A 105 -6.06 24.57 -6.54
N GLU A 106 -5.08 23.68 -6.45
CA GLU A 106 -3.84 23.76 -7.21
C GLU A 106 -3.77 22.62 -8.23
N LYS A 107 -3.01 22.83 -9.31
CA LYS A 107 -2.74 21.79 -10.30
C LYS A 107 -1.81 20.72 -9.71
N SER A 108 -2.06 19.47 -10.06
CA SER A 108 -1.08 18.41 -9.81
C SER A 108 0.16 18.63 -10.68
N TYR A 109 1.34 18.52 -10.09
CA TYR A 109 2.63 18.68 -10.78
C TYR A 109 3.23 17.35 -11.26
N ARG A 110 2.60 16.22 -10.96
CA ARG A 110 3.10 14.89 -11.32
C ARG A 110 1.96 13.98 -11.75
N ASN A 111 2.22 13.13 -12.74
CA ASN A 111 1.30 12.08 -13.18
C ASN A 111 -0.10 12.63 -13.50
N VAL A 112 -0.16 13.72 -14.26
CA VAL A 112 -1.42 14.38 -14.63
C VAL A 112 -2.21 13.49 -15.58
N LYS A 113 -3.40 13.06 -15.16
CA LYS A 113 -4.44 12.45 -15.98
C LYS A 113 -5.33 13.53 -16.59
N LYS A 114 -5.41 13.56 -17.92
CA LYS A 114 -6.28 14.49 -18.68
C LYS A 114 -7.76 14.19 -18.38
N ASN A 115 -8.59 15.23 -18.32
CA ASN A 115 -10.04 15.16 -18.11
C ASN A 115 -10.49 14.50 -16.79
N ALA A 116 -9.58 14.31 -15.83
CA ALA A 116 -9.93 13.76 -14.52
C ALA A 116 -10.32 14.87 -13.53
N PHE A 117 -11.21 14.54 -12.59
CA PHE A 117 -11.49 15.42 -11.45
C PHE A 117 -10.45 15.17 -10.35
N TYR A 118 -9.83 16.24 -9.83
CA TYR A 118 -8.77 16.15 -8.84
C TYR A 118 -9.29 16.46 -7.44
N TYR A 119 -8.99 15.55 -6.52
CA TYR A 119 -9.26 15.71 -5.11
C TYR A 119 -7.98 16.07 -4.35
N GLN A 120 -8.15 16.82 -3.27
CA GLN A 120 -7.14 17.15 -2.28
C GLN A 120 -7.67 16.74 -0.90
N PHE A 121 -7.36 15.51 -0.47
CA PHE A 121 -7.68 15.04 0.87
C PHE A 121 -6.57 15.44 1.85
N GLY A 122 -6.90 16.32 2.80
CA GLY A 122 -5.92 16.95 3.69
C GLY A 122 -5.01 17.94 2.97
N THR A 123 -3.83 18.22 3.52
CA THR A 123 -2.93 19.29 3.05
C THR A 123 -1.75 18.79 2.21
N ARG A 124 -1.57 17.47 2.06
CA ARG A 124 -0.41 16.89 1.37
C ARG A 124 -0.56 16.93 -0.14
N LYS A 125 0.48 17.34 -0.84
CA LYS A 125 0.55 17.38 -2.32
C LYS A 125 1.21 16.10 -2.88
N PRO A 126 1.05 15.79 -4.17
CA PRO A 126 0.17 16.46 -5.12
C PRO A 126 -1.31 16.07 -4.91
N PRO A 127 -2.27 16.92 -5.33
CA PRO A 127 -3.64 16.50 -5.53
C PRO A 127 -3.72 15.43 -6.61
N GLN A 128 -4.67 14.52 -6.49
CA GLN A 128 -4.76 13.32 -7.33
C GLN A 128 -6.24 13.05 -7.69
N PRO A 129 -6.53 12.44 -8.84
CA PRO A 129 -7.85 11.91 -9.09
C PRO A 129 -8.09 10.64 -8.28
N LEU A 130 -9.34 10.19 -8.22
CA LEU A 130 -9.67 8.86 -7.72
C LEU A 130 -9.29 7.82 -8.80
N LEU A 131 -8.14 7.16 -8.60
CA LEU A 131 -7.62 6.14 -9.50
C LEU A 131 -8.07 4.75 -9.03
N ASP A 132 -8.76 4.00 -9.88
CA ASP A 132 -9.41 2.73 -9.54
C ASP A 132 -9.11 1.57 -10.51
N ASP A 133 -8.37 1.82 -11.58
CA ASP A 133 -7.87 0.77 -12.47
C ASP A 133 -6.40 0.44 -12.13
N PRO A 134 -6.09 -0.78 -11.66
CA PRO A 134 -4.72 -1.17 -11.37
C PRO A 134 -3.80 -1.19 -12.61
N ASN A 135 -4.36 -1.19 -13.83
CA ASN A 135 -3.60 -1.10 -15.07
C ASN A 135 -3.44 0.35 -15.57
N ASP A 136 -4.01 1.34 -14.89
CA ASP A 136 -3.84 2.74 -15.24
C ASP A 136 -2.39 3.17 -15.03
N ILE A 137 -1.75 3.60 -16.12
CA ILE A 137 -0.36 4.08 -16.09
C ILE A 137 -0.14 5.21 -15.07
N ILE A 138 -1.17 6.03 -14.82
CA ILE A 138 -1.09 7.09 -13.81
C ILE A 138 -1.04 6.51 -12.41
N LEU A 139 -1.82 5.47 -12.11
CA LEU A 139 -1.78 4.77 -10.83
C LEU A 139 -0.43 4.07 -10.66
N LEU A 140 0.01 3.32 -11.66
CA LEU A 140 1.29 2.60 -11.64
C LEU A 140 2.48 3.55 -11.39
N ARG A 141 2.50 4.72 -12.05
CA ARG A 141 3.52 5.74 -11.82
C ARG A 141 3.45 6.35 -10.42
N HIS A 142 2.27 6.50 -9.82
CA HIS A 142 2.16 6.94 -8.43
C HIS A 142 2.73 5.89 -7.46
N LEU A 143 2.51 4.59 -7.70
CA LEU A 143 3.10 3.52 -6.88
C LEU A 143 4.62 3.46 -7.04
N ALA A 144 5.12 3.48 -8.28
CA ALA A 144 6.55 3.32 -8.58
C ALA A 144 7.38 4.54 -8.15
N TYR A 145 6.84 5.75 -8.28
CA TYR A 145 7.56 7.01 -8.03
C TYR A 145 6.98 7.82 -6.86
N PHE A 146 6.35 7.14 -5.89
CA PHE A 146 5.89 7.77 -4.66
C PHE A 146 7.07 8.41 -3.90
N GLN A 147 6.98 9.70 -3.57
CA GLN A 147 7.98 10.37 -2.74
C GLN A 147 7.51 10.48 -1.29
N LEU A 148 8.44 10.35 -0.35
CA LEU A 148 8.06 10.28 1.06
C LEU A 148 7.50 11.61 1.55
N GLY A 149 6.39 11.53 2.28
CA GLY A 149 5.64 12.69 2.75
C GLY A 149 4.73 13.35 1.73
N GLU A 150 4.67 12.86 0.49
CA GLU A 150 3.61 13.25 -0.43
C GLU A 150 2.25 12.66 -0.01
N SER A 151 1.21 13.13 -0.68
CA SER A 151 -0.13 12.55 -0.58
C SER A 151 -0.08 11.09 -1.01
N ARG A 152 -0.48 10.20 -0.10
CA ARG A 152 -0.69 8.79 -0.41
C ARG A 152 -1.77 8.62 -1.48
N LEU A 153 -1.69 7.53 -2.24
CA LEU A 153 -2.81 7.12 -3.09
C LEU A 153 -4.08 7.02 -2.26
N TYR A 154 -5.19 7.55 -2.76
CA TYR A 154 -6.45 7.53 -2.02
C TYR A 154 -6.99 6.12 -1.81
N GLN A 155 -6.52 5.14 -2.60
CA GLN A 155 -6.75 3.70 -2.37
C GLN A 155 -6.29 3.26 -0.97
N SER A 156 -5.25 3.88 -0.41
CA SER A 156 -4.79 3.63 0.97
C SER A 156 -5.74 4.15 2.07
N LEU A 157 -6.83 4.83 1.71
CA LEU A 157 -7.88 5.23 2.65
C LEU A 157 -8.92 4.12 2.85
N CYS A 158 -8.84 3.05 2.07
CA CYS A 158 -9.74 1.90 2.13
C CYS A 158 -9.06 0.76 2.89
N ASN A 159 -9.69 0.32 3.97
CA ASN A 159 -9.32 -0.84 4.74
C ASN A 159 -10.02 -2.07 4.14
N MET A 160 -9.25 -3.09 3.77
CA MET A 160 -9.74 -4.29 3.09
C MET A 160 -10.00 -5.44 4.06
N ASP A 161 -9.40 -5.39 5.26
CA ASP A 161 -9.69 -6.37 6.32
C ASP A 161 -10.97 -5.95 7.08
N HIS A 162 -11.15 -4.64 7.33
CA HIS A 162 -12.32 -4.07 8.01
C HIS A 162 -12.90 -2.89 7.20
N PRO A 163 -13.72 -3.14 6.15
CA PRO A 163 -14.24 -2.12 5.24
C PRO A 163 -14.88 -0.90 5.90
N GLU A 164 -15.69 -1.12 6.94
CA GLU A 164 -16.37 -0.09 7.72
C GLU A 164 -15.43 0.84 8.50
N GLU A 165 -14.20 0.40 8.77
CA GLU A 165 -13.16 1.19 9.44
C GLU A 165 -12.31 2.00 8.45
N SER A 166 -12.64 1.98 7.16
CA SER A 166 -11.96 2.77 6.14
C SER A 166 -12.01 4.25 6.47
N LEU A 167 -10.86 4.93 6.46
CA LEU A 167 -10.80 6.38 6.68
C LEU A 167 -11.63 7.15 5.64
N LEU A 168 -11.76 6.60 4.43
CA LEU A 168 -12.63 7.17 3.39
C LEU A 168 -14.11 7.25 3.80
N LEU A 169 -14.56 6.35 4.69
CA LEU A 169 -15.91 6.32 5.26
C LEU A 169 -15.99 7.07 6.59
N LEU A 170 -14.99 6.89 7.46
CA LEU A 170 -15.01 7.45 8.81
C LEU A 170 -14.80 8.97 8.83
N ALA A 171 -13.91 9.49 7.98
CA ALA A 171 -13.63 10.93 7.92
C ALA A 171 -14.89 11.79 7.64
N PRO A 172 -15.75 11.45 6.65
CA PRO A 172 -16.96 12.22 6.38
C PRO A 172 -18.16 11.91 7.31
N LEU A 173 -18.11 10.84 8.11
CA LEU A 173 -19.21 10.40 8.96
C LEU A 173 -19.27 11.17 10.29
N ALA A 174 -20.47 11.48 10.77
CA ALA A 174 -20.71 12.14 12.07
C ALA A 174 -20.13 11.36 13.25
N LYS A 175 -19.62 12.07 14.26
CA LYS A 175 -19.11 11.47 15.50
C LYS A 175 -20.18 10.68 16.25
N SER A 176 -21.43 11.19 16.25
CA SER A 176 -22.59 10.50 16.84
C SER A 176 -22.91 9.16 16.17
N ALA A 177 -22.49 8.95 14.93
CA ALA A 177 -22.62 7.69 14.19
C ALA A 177 -21.33 6.84 14.23
N GLY A 178 -20.37 7.18 15.09
CA GLY A 178 -19.07 6.51 15.20
C GLY A 178 -18.04 6.92 14.15
N GLY A 179 -18.27 8.01 13.42
CA GLY A 179 -17.31 8.60 12.49
C GLY A 179 -16.36 9.59 13.15
N LEU A 180 -15.57 10.30 12.33
CA LEU A 180 -14.55 11.25 12.77
C LEU A 180 -14.91 12.71 12.50
N GLN A 181 -15.86 12.99 11.59
CA GLN A 181 -16.29 14.34 11.21
C GLN A 181 -15.11 15.28 10.88
N LEU A 182 -14.19 14.82 10.03
CA LEU A 182 -12.98 15.54 9.65
C LEU A 182 -13.16 16.41 8.39
N CYS A 183 -14.18 16.14 7.59
CA CYS A 183 -14.41 16.83 6.32
C CYS A 183 -15.09 18.19 6.55
N GLY A 184 -14.34 19.29 6.48
CA GLY A 184 -14.93 20.64 6.49
C GLY A 184 -15.60 21.06 7.81
N GLY A 185 -15.35 20.34 8.91
CA GLY A 185 -15.87 20.66 10.24
C GLY A 185 -17.32 20.20 10.52
N GLN A 186 -18.04 19.72 9.50
CA GLN A 186 -19.41 19.22 9.61
C GLN A 186 -19.51 17.81 9.00
N PRO A 187 -20.44 16.97 9.47
CA PRO A 187 -20.58 15.63 8.91
C PRO A 187 -21.17 15.70 7.50
N VAL A 188 -20.51 15.05 6.55
CA VAL A 188 -21.06 14.84 5.20
C VAL A 188 -22.12 13.74 5.24
N PHE A 189 -21.91 12.71 6.07
CA PHE A 189 -22.88 11.65 6.35
C PHE A 189 -23.32 11.74 7.81
N GLN A 190 -24.62 11.91 8.05
CA GLN A 190 -25.16 11.96 9.41
C GLN A 190 -25.23 10.58 10.07
N SER A 191 -25.44 9.53 9.28
CA SER A 191 -25.50 8.17 9.77
C SER A 191 -24.97 7.17 8.75
N LYS A 192 -24.66 5.96 9.21
CA LYS A 192 -24.27 4.85 8.34
C LYS A 192 -25.40 4.38 7.42
N SER A 193 -26.66 4.78 7.65
CA SER A 193 -27.79 4.40 6.80
C SER A 193 -27.90 5.24 5.51
N ASP A 194 -27.10 6.30 5.38
CA ASP A 194 -27.10 7.14 4.18
C ASP A 194 -26.82 6.30 2.92
N PRO A 195 -27.67 6.40 1.86
CA PRO A 195 -27.53 5.57 0.66
C PRO A 195 -26.18 5.71 -0.06
N ASP A 196 -25.58 6.91 -0.04
CA ASP A 196 -24.28 7.16 -0.65
C ASP A 196 -23.13 6.62 0.21
N TYR A 197 -23.23 6.74 1.54
CA TYR A 197 -22.29 6.09 2.46
C TYR A 197 -22.27 4.58 2.20
N GLN A 198 -23.46 3.96 2.14
CA GLN A 198 -23.61 2.55 1.85
C GLN A 198 -23.10 2.18 0.46
N ARG A 199 -23.26 3.06 -0.53
CA ARG A 199 -22.69 2.85 -1.87
C ARG A 199 -21.17 2.82 -1.85
N ILE A 200 -20.51 3.73 -1.14
CA ILE A 200 -19.05 3.73 -1.00
C ILE A 200 -18.60 2.47 -0.26
N LEU A 201 -19.25 2.13 0.87
CA LEU A 201 -18.93 0.94 1.65
C LEU A 201 -19.01 -0.34 0.80
N ARG A 202 -20.07 -0.51 0.00
CA ARG A 202 -20.22 -1.68 -0.90
C ARG A 202 -19.05 -1.83 -1.87
N THR A 203 -18.52 -0.73 -2.41
CA THR A 203 -17.37 -0.81 -3.34
C THR A 203 -16.09 -1.29 -2.64
N ILE A 204 -15.89 -0.89 -1.38
CA ILE A 204 -14.76 -1.35 -0.56
C ILE A 204 -14.96 -2.83 -0.20
N GLN A 205 -16.17 -3.22 0.21
CA GLN A 205 -16.51 -4.61 0.53
C GLN A 205 -16.33 -5.54 -0.67
N ALA A 206 -16.72 -5.11 -1.88
CA ALA A 206 -16.54 -5.90 -3.10
C ALA A 206 -15.05 -6.13 -3.39
N ALA A 207 -14.22 -5.08 -3.31
CA ALA A 207 -12.79 -5.19 -3.50
C ALA A 207 -12.13 -6.05 -2.39
N ALA A 208 -12.60 -5.94 -1.15
CA ALA A 208 -12.16 -6.79 -0.03
C ALA A 208 -12.49 -8.27 -0.27
N GLN A 209 -13.68 -8.58 -0.81
CA GLN A 209 -14.04 -9.94 -1.18
C GLN A 209 -13.14 -10.47 -2.30
N GLU A 210 -12.93 -9.68 -3.36
CA GLU A 210 -12.03 -10.08 -4.45
C GLU A 210 -10.59 -10.32 -3.94
N LEU A 211 -10.11 -9.53 -2.97
CA LEU A 211 -8.82 -9.77 -2.32
C LEU A 211 -8.82 -11.06 -1.49
N ARG A 212 -9.91 -11.41 -0.81
CA ARG A 212 -10.03 -12.70 -0.11
C ARG A 212 -9.97 -13.89 -1.05
N ASP A 213 -10.56 -13.75 -2.23
CA ASP A 213 -10.60 -14.81 -3.25
C ASP A 213 -9.24 -14.95 -3.96
N LYS A 214 -8.67 -13.84 -4.44
CA LYS A 214 -7.39 -13.82 -5.17
C LYS A 214 -6.17 -13.98 -4.27
N LYS A 215 -6.28 -13.47 -3.04
CA LYS A 215 -5.24 -13.41 -2.01
C LYS A 215 -4.03 -12.58 -2.43
N ARG A 216 -3.13 -12.34 -1.47
CA ARG A 216 -1.85 -11.65 -1.64
C ARG A 216 -0.76 -12.38 -0.84
N PHE A 217 0.51 -12.14 -1.16
CA PHE A 217 1.67 -12.79 -0.51
C PHE A 217 1.64 -12.86 1.02
N ASP A 218 0.92 -11.96 1.69
CA ASP A 218 0.74 -11.91 3.14
C ASP A 218 -0.56 -12.60 3.61
N MET A 219 -1.17 -13.46 2.79
CA MET A 219 -2.43 -14.17 3.07
C MET A 219 -2.27 -15.69 2.92
N PRO A 220 -2.82 -16.50 3.84
CA PRO A 220 -2.74 -17.96 3.75
C PRO A 220 -3.30 -18.54 2.46
N GLY A 221 -2.53 -19.42 1.83
CA GLY A 221 -2.88 -20.07 0.57
C GLY A 221 -2.85 -19.13 -0.64
N PHE A 222 -2.11 -18.02 -0.56
CA PHE A 222 -1.74 -17.24 -1.72
C PHE A 222 -0.97 -18.10 -2.74
N ARG A 223 -1.28 -17.89 -4.02
CA ARG A 223 -0.56 -18.48 -5.14
C ARG A 223 -0.05 -17.35 -6.05
N PRO A 224 1.25 -17.34 -6.40
CA PRO A 224 1.78 -16.39 -7.37
C PRO A 224 1.08 -16.49 -8.72
N ASN A 225 1.15 -15.41 -9.51
CA ASN A 225 0.60 -15.42 -10.86
C ASN A 225 1.34 -16.40 -11.80
N ARG A 226 0.74 -16.65 -12.96
CA ARG A 226 1.27 -17.56 -13.98
C ARG A 226 2.68 -17.20 -14.47
N PHE A 227 3.06 -15.92 -14.44
CA PHE A 227 4.37 -15.48 -14.94
C PHE A 227 5.47 -15.89 -13.98
N TYR A 228 5.27 -15.69 -12.68
CA TYR A 228 6.18 -16.19 -11.66
C TYR A 228 6.36 -17.70 -11.76
N ILE A 229 5.24 -18.45 -11.84
CA ILE A 229 5.27 -19.91 -11.95
C ILE A 229 6.07 -20.34 -13.18
N ARG A 230 5.79 -19.75 -14.35
CA ARG A 230 6.50 -20.05 -15.60
C ARG A 230 8.01 -19.82 -15.46
N GLU A 231 8.44 -18.68 -14.90
CA GLU A 231 9.88 -18.43 -14.77
C GLU A 231 10.54 -19.39 -13.80
N MET A 232 9.90 -19.71 -12.67
CA MET A 232 10.46 -20.67 -11.71
C MET A 232 10.50 -22.11 -12.29
N GLN A 233 9.58 -22.47 -13.19
CA GLN A 233 9.68 -23.71 -13.98
C GLN A 233 10.84 -23.67 -14.98
N ASN A 234 11.06 -22.55 -15.67
CA ASN A 234 12.19 -22.37 -16.59
C ASN A 234 13.54 -22.49 -15.88
N TYR A 235 13.63 -22.04 -14.63
CA TYR A 235 14.82 -22.21 -13.78
C TYR A 235 14.94 -23.60 -13.14
N GLY A 236 13.98 -24.51 -13.37
CA GLY A 236 13.99 -25.86 -12.80
C GLY A 236 13.67 -25.93 -11.30
N LEU A 237 13.09 -24.87 -10.73
CA LEU A 237 12.76 -24.78 -9.30
C LEU A 237 11.34 -25.25 -8.99
N LEU A 238 10.45 -25.23 -9.99
CA LEU A 238 9.11 -25.79 -9.90
C LEU A 238 8.92 -26.87 -10.97
N PRO A 239 8.13 -27.93 -10.70
CA PRO A 239 7.81 -28.97 -11.69
C PRO A 239 7.12 -28.39 -12.94
N ALA A 240 7.49 -28.87 -14.13
CA ALA A 240 6.89 -28.42 -15.39
C ALA A 240 5.39 -28.75 -15.51
N ASP A 241 4.95 -29.83 -14.86
CA ASP A 241 3.58 -30.34 -14.80
C ASP A 241 2.79 -29.83 -13.58
N LEU A 242 3.28 -28.79 -12.89
CA LEU A 242 2.65 -28.22 -11.71
C LEU A 242 1.18 -27.81 -11.99
N THR A 243 0.25 -28.49 -11.32
CA THR A 243 -1.19 -28.24 -11.52
C THR A 243 -1.63 -26.89 -10.92
N PRO A 244 -2.75 -26.30 -11.39
CA PRO A 244 -3.31 -25.08 -10.80
C PRO A 244 -3.68 -25.19 -9.32
N ALA A 245 -3.99 -26.40 -8.84
CA ALA A 245 -4.40 -26.65 -7.45
C ALA A 245 -3.21 -26.86 -6.50
N THR A 246 -2.03 -27.22 -7.02
CA THR A 246 -0.85 -27.50 -6.19
C THR A 246 -0.38 -26.22 -5.49
N PRO A 247 -0.28 -26.17 -4.15
CA PRO A 247 0.24 -25.01 -3.44
C PRO A 247 1.68 -24.67 -3.88
N VAL A 248 2.02 -23.39 -3.85
CA VAL A 248 3.39 -22.90 -4.09
C VAL A 248 3.76 -22.01 -2.91
N ASP A 249 4.88 -22.32 -2.26
CA ASP A 249 5.51 -21.43 -1.31
C ASP A 249 6.49 -20.51 -2.05
N PRO A 250 6.14 -19.25 -2.29
CA PRO A 250 6.99 -18.35 -3.05
C PRO A 250 8.24 -17.93 -2.27
N TYR A 251 8.23 -18.00 -0.94
CA TYR A 251 9.42 -17.68 -0.13
C TYR A 251 10.47 -18.79 -0.24
N ALA A 252 10.03 -20.04 -0.10
CA ALA A 252 10.92 -21.19 -0.30
C ALA A 252 11.45 -21.26 -1.74
N THR A 253 10.57 -20.99 -2.72
CA THR A 253 10.94 -20.98 -4.14
C THR A 253 11.96 -19.87 -4.45
N ASP A 254 11.76 -18.65 -3.94
CA ASP A 254 12.71 -17.56 -4.10
C ASP A 254 14.06 -17.85 -3.43
N GLN A 255 14.04 -18.48 -2.25
CA GLN A 255 15.29 -18.87 -1.59
C GLN A 255 16.06 -19.90 -2.42
N ALA A 256 15.38 -20.92 -2.94
CA ALA A 256 16.00 -21.92 -3.81
C ALA A 256 16.57 -21.28 -5.09
N TYR A 257 15.87 -20.31 -5.68
CA TYR A 257 16.38 -19.51 -6.79
C TYR A 257 17.69 -18.81 -6.45
N TRP A 258 17.77 -18.13 -5.31
CA TRP A 258 19.01 -17.45 -4.92
C TRP A 258 20.16 -18.41 -4.60
N GLU A 259 19.86 -19.59 -4.09
CA GLU A 259 20.86 -20.62 -3.83
C GLU A 259 21.54 -21.12 -5.11
N THR A 260 20.91 -21.02 -6.30
CA THR A 260 21.56 -21.42 -7.57
C THR A 260 22.72 -20.50 -7.97
N PHE A 261 22.79 -19.29 -7.42
CA PHE A 261 23.89 -18.35 -7.66
C PHE A 261 25.03 -18.49 -6.63
N ARG A 262 24.86 -19.38 -5.64
CA ARG A 262 25.86 -19.54 -4.58
C ARG A 262 27.08 -20.27 -5.13
N TYR A 263 28.19 -19.55 -5.26
CA TYR A 263 29.48 -20.16 -5.54
C TYR A 263 29.94 -20.97 -4.32
N LEU A 264 30.17 -22.26 -4.52
CA LEU A 264 30.86 -23.13 -3.57
C LEU A 264 32.26 -23.42 -4.14
N PRO A 265 33.34 -22.87 -3.56
CA PRO A 265 34.68 -23.21 -4.01
C PRO A 265 34.88 -24.72 -3.87
N LYS A 266 35.46 -25.35 -4.90
CA LYS A 266 35.90 -26.74 -4.80
C LYS A 266 36.94 -26.85 -3.68
N GLN A 267 36.72 -27.77 -2.75
CA GLN A 267 37.72 -28.16 -1.75
C GLN A 267 38.87 -28.90 -2.42
#